data_AF-A0A962IGY6-F1
#
_entry.id   AF-A0A962IGY6-F1
#
_cell.length_a   1.000
_cell.length_b   1.000
_cell.length_c   1.000
_cell.angle_alpha   90.00
_cell.angle_beta   90.00
_cell.angle_gamma   90.00
#
_symmetry.space_group_name_H-M   'P 1'
#
loop_
_entity.id
_entity.type
_entity.pdbx_description
1 polymer ?
#
loop_
_entity_poly.entity_id
_entity_poly.type
_entity_poly.pdbx_seq_one_letter_code
_entity_poly.pdbx_strand_id
1 'polypeptide(L)'
;MFDAEEVRITAVEENNQLLIRATPSQFETIRGAIEKLDTVPLQVHIEAMILDVSLINSLEFGVNWFLENAIRAGNYEAFGAGSVLPPISDAVPSGNQVNRNLPNPNQFVRGINA
;
A
#
# COMPACT_ATOMS: atom_id res chain seq x y z
N MET A 1 45.11 -39.43 -33.74
CA MET A 1 43.65 -39.50 -33.91
C MET A 1 43.14 -40.33 -32.75
N PHE A 2 42.69 -39.69 -31.67
CA PHE A 2 41.98 -40.37 -30.59
C PHE A 2 40.51 -40.10 -30.89
N ASP A 3 39.77 -41.13 -31.27
CA ASP A 3 38.32 -41.05 -31.21
C ASP A 3 37.97 -40.88 -29.73
N ALA A 4 37.75 -39.64 -29.32
CA ALA A 4 37.32 -39.31 -27.98
C ALA A 4 36.07 -40.13 -27.71
N GLU A 5 36.13 -41.02 -26.71
CA GLU A 5 35.02 -41.83 -26.26
C GLU A 5 33.78 -40.95 -26.07
N GLU A 6 32.89 -40.98 -27.07
CA GLU A 6 31.76 -40.08 -27.17
C GLU A 6 30.76 -40.43 -26.06
N VAL A 7 30.63 -39.53 -25.08
CA VAL A 7 29.60 -39.61 -24.05
C VAL A 7 28.28 -39.22 -24.70
N ARG A 8 27.32 -40.15 -24.74
CA ARG A 8 25.96 -39.89 -25.24
C ARG A 8 24.97 -39.89 -24.09
N ILE A 9 24.22 -38.80 -23.94
CA ILE A 9 23.19 -38.63 -22.92
C ILE A 9 21.86 -38.43 -23.65
N THR A 10 20.82 -39.14 -23.25
CA THR A 10 19.47 -39.02 -23.83
C THR A 10 18.45 -39.04 -22.71
N ALA A 11 17.50 -38.10 -22.74
CA ALA A 11 16.41 -38.03 -21.78
C ALA A 11 15.23 -38.89 -22.25
N VAL A 12 14.60 -39.58 -21.31
CA VAL A 12 13.32 -40.28 -21.47
C VAL A 12 12.29 -39.51 -20.65
N GLU A 13 11.59 -38.59 -21.32
CA GLU A 13 10.67 -37.63 -20.68
C GLU A 13 9.47 -38.32 -20.03
N GLU A 14 9.00 -39.43 -20.61
CA GLU A 14 7.84 -40.18 -20.10
C GLU A 14 8.03 -40.65 -18.65
N ASN A 15 9.27 -40.92 -18.23
CA ASN A 15 9.59 -41.48 -16.93
C ASN A 15 10.57 -40.64 -16.10
N ASN A 16 10.91 -39.41 -16.53
CA ASN A 16 11.94 -38.56 -15.91
C ASN A 16 13.28 -39.31 -15.69
N GLN A 17 13.74 -40.01 -16.73
CA GLN A 17 14.96 -40.82 -16.69
C GLN A 17 16.01 -40.31 -17.66
N LEU A 18 17.29 -40.51 -17.31
CA LEU A 18 18.42 -40.21 -18.18
C LEU A 18 19.13 -41.51 -18.57
N LEU A 19 19.26 -41.76 -19.88
CA LEU A 19 20.04 -42.84 -20.44
C LEU A 19 21.43 -42.32 -20.82
N ILE A 20 22.47 -42.86 -20.21
CA ILE A 20 23.85 -42.41 -20.37
C ILE A 20 24.69 -43.55 -20.93
N ARG A 21 25.34 -43.32 -22.07
CA ARG A 21 26.36 -44.21 -22.64
C ARG A 21 27.70 -43.50 -22.52
N ALA A 22 28.55 -44.00 -21.64
CA ALA A 22 29.86 -43.45 -21.33
C ALA A 22 30.79 -44.56 -20.85
N THR A 23 32.09 -44.30 -20.76
CA THR A 23 33.01 -45.22 -20.07
C THR A 23 32.88 -45.08 -18.55
N PRO A 24 33.29 -46.09 -17.76
CA PRO A 24 33.11 -46.07 -16.31
C PRO A 24 33.69 -44.83 -15.63
N SER A 25 34.86 -44.34 -16.10
CA SER A 25 35.50 -43.13 -15.57
C SER A 25 34.68 -41.85 -15.82
N GLN A 26 34.12 -41.73 -17.04
CA GLN A 26 33.27 -40.59 -17.41
C GLN A 26 31.94 -40.62 -16.65
N PHE A 27 31.37 -41.80 -16.44
CA PHE A 27 30.12 -41.97 -15.70
C PHE A 27 30.22 -41.48 -14.25
N GLU A 28 31.32 -41.79 -13.54
CA GLU A 28 31.51 -41.30 -12.16
C GLU A 28 31.57 -39.78 -12.09
N THR A 29 32.17 -39.14 -13.11
CA THR A 29 32.22 -37.67 -13.21
C THR A 29 30.82 -37.08 -13.41
N ILE A 30 30.01 -37.69 -14.29
CA ILE A 30 28.63 -37.25 -14.57
C ILE A 30 27.73 -37.47 -13.35
N ARG A 31 27.88 -38.61 -12.66
CA ARG A 31 27.15 -38.92 -11.44
C ARG A 31 27.36 -37.86 -10.36
N GLY A 32 28.61 -37.48 -10.11
CA GLY A 32 28.92 -36.43 -9.14
C GLY A 32 28.36 -35.05 -9.50
N ALA A 33 28.11 -34.78 -10.79
CA ALA A 33 27.44 -33.57 -11.24
C ALA A 33 25.91 -33.64 -11.01
N ILE A 34 25.29 -34.78 -11.31
CA ILE A 34 23.85 -35.01 -11.09
C ILE A 34 23.50 -34.85 -9.60
N GLU A 35 24.29 -35.44 -8.71
CA GLU A 35 24.08 -35.36 -7.26
C GLU A 35 24.10 -33.92 -6.72
N LYS A 36 24.79 -32.99 -7.39
CA LYS A 36 24.83 -31.57 -7.00
C LYS A 36 23.69 -30.74 -7.57
N LEU A 37 23.16 -31.15 -8.73
CA LEU A 37 22.09 -30.45 -9.42
C LEU A 37 20.71 -30.87 -8.90
N ASP A 38 20.57 -32.13 -8.48
CA ASP A 38 19.32 -32.69 -7.96
C ASP A 38 19.05 -32.26 -6.52
N THR A 39 18.75 -30.97 -6.35
CA THR A 39 18.39 -30.37 -5.06
C THR A 39 16.97 -29.85 -5.09
N VAL A 40 16.20 -30.11 -4.03
CA VAL A 40 14.82 -29.62 -3.91
C VAL A 40 14.81 -28.09 -3.78
N PRO A 41 14.06 -27.35 -4.60
CA PRO A 41 14.01 -25.90 -4.52
C PRO A 41 13.29 -25.45 -3.24
N LEU A 42 13.69 -24.31 -2.68
CA LEU A 42 13.01 -23.68 -1.54
C LEU A 42 11.70 -23.03 -2.01
N GLN A 43 10.63 -23.17 -1.21
CA GLN A 43 9.37 -22.48 -1.46
C GLN A 43 9.51 -20.98 -1.14
N VAL A 44 9.12 -20.12 -2.08
CA VAL A 44 8.99 -18.66 -1.84
C VAL A 44 7.52 -18.31 -1.63
N HIS A 45 7.24 -17.53 -0.58
CA HIS A 45 5.91 -16.98 -0.29
C HIS A 45 5.94 -15.47 -0.52
N ILE A 46 5.06 -14.97 -1.39
CA ILE A 46 5.03 -13.55 -1.77
C ILE A 46 3.69 -12.98 -1.30
N GLU A 47 3.75 -12.00 -0.40
CA GLU A 47 2.59 -11.23 0.05
C GLU A 47 2.84 -9.75 -0.25
N ALA A 48 1.90 -9.12 -0.96
CA ALA A 48 1.92 -7.69 -1.26
C ALA A 48 0.59 -7.06 -0.86
N MET A 49 0.65 -5.94 -0.14
CA MET A 49 -0.53 -5.14 0.22
C MET A 49 -0.51 -3.84 -0.59
N ILE A 50 -1.61 -3.54 -1.31
CA ILE A 50 -1.75 -2.32 -2.11
C ILE A 50 -2.74 -1.40 -1.40
N LEU A 51 -2.30 -0.19 -1.05
CA LEU A 51 -3.12 0.84 -0.43
C LEU A 51 -3.10 2.08 -1.32
N ASP A 52 -4.28 2.47 -1.82
CA ASP A 52 -4.50 3.71 -2.56
C ASP A 52 -5.23 4.71 -1.66
N VAL A 53 -4.67 5.92 -1.53
CA VAL A 53 -5.26 6.99 -0.72
C VAL A 53 -5.38 8.23 -1.60
N SER A 54 -6.61 8.52 -2.03
CA SER A 54 -6.93 9.75 -2.75
C SER A 54 -7.45 10.80 -1.76
N LEU A 55 -6.70 11.91 -1.60
CA LEU A 55 -7.16 13.08 -0.84
C LEU A 55 -7.88 14.04 -1.77
N ILE A 56 -9.17 14.22 -1.56
CA ILE A 56 -9.98 15.25 -2.23
C ILE A 56 -10.08 16.45 -1.29
N ASN A 57 -9.30 17.48 -1.59
CA ASN A 57 -9.22 18.81 -0.98
C ASN A 57 -10.42 19.23 -0.10
N SER A 58 -10.43 18.82 1.16
CA SER A 58 -11.40 19.27 2.18
C SER A 58 -10.94 20.52 2.93
N LEU A 59 -9.82 21.13 2.52
CA LEU A 59 -9.26 22.30 3.20
C LEU A 59 -10.16 23.54 3.09
N GLU A 60 -10.99 23.62 2.05
CA GLU A 60 -11.87 24.77 1.78
C GLU A 60 -13.03 24.88 2.79
N PHE A 61 -13.65 23.76 3.15
CA PHE A 61 -14.81 23.77 4.06
C PHE A 61 -14.44 24.13 5.50
N GLY A 62 -13.24 23.75 5.96
CA GLY A 62 -12.77 24.07 7.31
C GLY A 62 -12.43 25.54 7.52
N VAL A 63 -11.87 26.20 6.50
CA VAL A 63 -11.51 27.62 6.54
C VAL A 63 -12.76 28.50 6.47
N ASN A 64 -13.75 28.14 5.64
CA ASN A 64 -15.01 28.88 5.55
C ASN A 64 -15.78 28.88 6.89
N TRP A 65 -15.90 27.73 7.56
CA TRP A 65 -16.57 27.66 8.87
C TRP A 65 -15.85 28.45 9.97
N PHE A 66 -14.50 28.40 10.01
CA PHE A 66 -13.70 29.16 10.97
C PHE A 66 -13.88 30.67 10.79
N LEU A 67 -13.81 31.15 9.54
CA LEU A 67 -14.00 32.56 9.20
C LEU A 67 -15.44 33.03 9.46
N GLU A 68 -16.45 32.23 9.07
CA GLU A 68 -17.84 32.53 9.34
C GLU A 68 -18.12 32.63 10.84
N ASN A 69 -17.57 31.71 11.65
CA ASN A 69 -17.78 31.75 13.10
C ASN A 69 -17.06 32.94 13.75
N ALA A 70 -15.86 33.30 13.26
CA ALA A 70 -15.15 34.50 13.71
C ALA A 70 -15.93 35.80 13.40
N ILE A 71 -16.56 35.88 12.23
CA ILE A 71 -17.42 37.01 11.85
C ILE A 71 -18.71 37.03 12.68
N ARG A 72 -19.35 35.87 12.89
CA ARG A 72 -20.63 35.74 13.62
C ARG A 72 -20.49 36.00 15.12
N ALA A 73 -19.31 35.81 15.70
CA ALA A 73 -19.00 36.12 17.10
C ALA A 73 -18.95 37.63 17.40
N GLY A 74 -19.21 38.50 16.42
CA GLY A 74 -19.39 39.94 16.65
C GLY A 74 -18.10 40.73 16.80
N ASN A 75 -16.94 40.17 16.42
CA ASN A 75 -15.67 40.89 16.41
C ASN A 75 -15.42 41.50 15.01
N TYR A 76 -16.07 42.63 14.74
CA TYR A 76 -15.94 43.40 13.48
C TYR A 76 -14.63 44.21 13.39
N GLU A 77 -13.50 43.66 13.85
CA GLU A 77 -12.16 44.28 13.74
C GLU A 77 -11.16 43.45 12.90
N ALA A 78 -11.67 42.55 12.06
CA ALA A 78 -10.92 41.99 10.94
C ALA A 78 -11.03 43.00 9.79
N PHE A 79 -10.04 43.79 9.38
CA PHE A 79 -8.60 43.56 9.25
C PHE A 79 -7.86 44.89 9.48
N GLY A 80 -7.75 45.32 10.75
CA GLY A 80 -6.96 46.49 11.14
C GLY A 80 -5.64 46.07 11.77
N ALA A 81 -4.54 46.78 11.46
CA ALA A 81 -3.22 46.53 12.02
C ALA A 81 -3.24 46.68 13.56
N GLY A 82 -3.40 45.55 14.27
CA GLY A 82 -3.43 45.52 15.74
C GLY A 82 -4.38 44.50 16.36
N SER A 83 -5.24 43.82 15.60
CA SER A 83 -6.14 42.81 16.17
C SER A 83 -5.42 41.49 16.47
N VAL A 84 -5.53 41.04 17.73
CA VAL A 84 -5.07 39.73 18.18
C VAL A 84 -6.11 38.68 17.81
N LEU A 85 -5.69 37.68 17.02
CA LEU A 85 -6.55 36.54 16.69
C LEU A 85 -6.90 35.79 17.99
N PRO A 86 -8.19 35.51 18.28
CA PRO A 86 -8.54 34.77 19.47
C PRO A 86 -7.91 33.37 19.42
N PRO A 87 -7.42 32.85 20.56
CA PRO A 87 -6.79 31.54 20.64
C PRO A 87 -7.79 30.42 20.26
N ILE A 88 -7.26 29.34 19.67
CA ILE A 88 -8.06 28.20 19.17
C ILE A 88 -8.91 27.50 20.25
N SER A 89 -8.67 27.77 21.54
CA SER A 89 -9.46 27.23 22.66
C SER A 89 -10.92 27.66 22.64
N ASP A 90 -11.23 28.81 22.05
CA ASP A 90 -12.60 29.34 21.96
C ASP A 90 -13.28 28.95 20.63
N ALA A 91 -12.48 28.44 19.68
CA ALA A 91 -12.95 27.86 18.42
C ALA A 91 -13.15 26.34 18.49
N VAL A 92 -12.62 25.68 19.54
CA VAL A 92 -12.82 24.25 19.80
C VAL A 92 -13.96 24.10 20.82
N PRO A 93 -15.04 23.38 20.50
CA PRO A 93 -16.13 23.15 21.44
C PRO A 93 -15.67 22.20 22.55
N SER A 94 -15.10 22.74 23.62
CA SER A 94 -14.97 22.03 24.89
C SER A 94 -16.37 21.68 25.38
N GLY A 95 -16.56 20.42 25.78
CA GLY A 95 -17.85 19.73 25.94
C GLY A 95 -18.83 20.25 27.00
N ASN A 96 -18.79 21.54 27.35
CA ASN A 96 -19.72 22.21 28.26
C ASN A 96 -20.33 23.48 27.64
N GLN A 97 -20.80 23.41 26.41
CA GLN A 97 -21.70 24.42 25.82
C GLN A 97 -23.13 23.86 25.81
N VAL A 98 -23.95 24.28 26.79
CA VAL A 98 -25.37 23.94 26.91
C VAL A 98 -26.13 24.53 25.70
N ASN A 99 -26.31 23.69 24.68
CA ASN A 99 -27.14 23.80 23.46
C ASN A 99 -27.79 25.16 23.14
N ARG A 100 -27.40 25.81 22.01
CA ARG A 100 -28.33 26.58 21.14
C ARG A 100 -27.89 26.54 19.65
N ASN A 101 -28.26 25.47 18.95
CA ASN A 101 -28.26 25.32 17.47
C ASN A 101 -26.93 25.53 16.72
N LEU A 102 -26.15 24.46 16.59
CA LEU A 102 -25.26 24.27 15.45
C LEU A 102 -26.09 23.61 14.33
N PRO A 103 -26.39 24.28 13.20
CA PRO A 103 -27.01 23.61 12.07
C PRO A 103 -26.04 22.54 11.56
N ASN A 104 -26.47 21.29 11.60
CA ASN A 104 -25.73 20.20 10.99
C ASN A 104 -25.81 20.37 9.45
N PRO A 105 -24.68 20.41 8.71
CA PRO A 105 -24.70 20.55 7.24
C PRO A 105 -25.49 19.43 6.54
N ASN A 106 -25.62 18.26 7.17
CA ASN A 106 -26.39 17.13 6.66
C ASN A 106 -27.90 17.24 6.92
N GLN A 107 -28.41 18.37 7.46
CA GLN A 107 -29.84 18.58 7.69
C GLN A 107 -30.56 19.33 6.56
N PHE A 108 -29.85 19.86 5.56
CA PHE A 108 -30.50 20.42 4.35
C PHE A 108 -30.98 19.36 3.37
N VAL A 109 -30.51 18.11 3.48
CA VAL A 109 -30.86 17.03 2.54
C VAL A 109 -32.09 16.22 2.99
N ARG A 110 -32.60 16.45 4.20
CA ARG A 110 -33.81 15.78 4.72
C ARG A 110 -35.13 16.52 4.43
N GLY A 111 -35.09 17.65 3.73
CA GLY A 111 -36.27 18.45 3.38
C GLY A 111 -36.76 18.34 1.94
N ILE A 112 -36.12 17.53 1.07
CA ILE A 112 -36.51 17.40 -0.35
C ILE A 112 -37.28 16.07 -0.62
N ASN A 113 -37.41 15.20 0.38
CA ASN A 113 -38.24 13.98 0.29
C ASN A 113 -39.29 13.93 1.41
N ALA A 114 -40.28 14.81 1.34
CA ALA A 114 -41.61 14.67 1.95
C ALA A 114 -42.58 15.66 1.30
#